data_AF-A0A538C0H3-F1
#
_entry.id   AF-A0A538C0H3-F1
#
_cell.length_a   1.000
_cell.length_b   1.000
_cell.length_c   1.000
_cell.angle_alpha   90.00
_cell.angle_beta   90.00
_cell.angle_gamma   90.00
#
_symmetry.space_group_name_H-M   'P 1'
#
loop_
_entity.id
_entity.type
_entity.pdbx_description
1 polymer ?
#
loop_
_entity_poly.entity_id
_entity_poly.type
_entity_poly.pdbx_seq_one_letter_code
_entity_poly.pdbx_strand_id
1 'polypeptide(L)'
;MVHHAVQTLSRQLHRTPLPAATLLCCLALLGGCGSSGHATTKPGAGTTGVGESIRLDNCSDWNRATLAERRTTVAQLRRFSGGPVGSSAGIEHGPVLSDDRAYKLFQSYCAKPFARGFKLYKLYTRAAAFIGR
;
A
#
# COMPACT_ATOMS: atom_id res chain seq x y z
N MET A 1 -35.59 5.56 -5.39
CA MET A 1 -35.09 4.69 -6.48
C MET A 1 -33.69 4.10 -6.22
N VAL A 2 -33.21 4.00 -4.97
CA VAL A 2 -31.88 3.42 -4.67
C VAL A 2 -31.99 2.00 -4.11
N HIS A 3 -33.14 1.63 -3.53
CA HIS A 3 -33.37 0.31 -2.96
C HIS A 3 -33.47 -0.84 -3.98
N HIS A 4 -33.85 -0.55 -5.24
CA HIS A 4 -33.95 -1.59 -6.26
C HIS A 4 -32.59 -2.07 -6.78
N ALA A 5 -31.57 -1.19 -6.80
CA ALA A 5 -30.25 -1.53 -7.32
C ALA A 5 -29.48 -2.50 -6.40
N VAL A 6 -29.72 -2.43 -5.09
CA VAL A 6 -29.03 -3.27 -4.10
C VAL A 6 -29.53 -4.72 -4.13
N GLN A 7 -30.81 -4.94 -4.44
CA GLN A 7 -31.40 -6.29 -4.49
C GLN A 7 -30.97 -7.08 -5.74
N THR A 8 -30.59 -6.41 -6.83
CA THR A 8 -30.17 -7.08 -8.07
C THR A 8 -28.76 -7.65 -7.96
N LEU A 9 -27.87 -7.00 -7.20
CA LEU A 9 -26.48 -7.43 -7.03
C LEU A 9 -26.33 -8.66 -6.12
N SER A 10 -27.16 -8.83 -5.09
CA SER A 10 -27.01 -9.97 -4.16
C SER A 10 -27.43 -11.32 -4.75
N ARG A 11 -28.32 -11.32 -5.75
CA ARG A 11 -28.80 -12.53 -6.43
C ARG A 11 -27.81 -13.08 -7.46
N GLN A 12 -26.85 -12.28 -7.93
CA GLN A 12 -25.87 -12.67 -8.94
C GLN A 12 -24.70 -13.50 -8.37
N LEU A 13 -24.42 -13.40 -7.06
CA LEU A 13 -23.30 -14.09 -6.42
C LEU A 13 -23.61 -15.52 -5.93
N HIS A 14 -24.86 -15.98 -6.04
CA HIS A 14 -25.30 -17.31 -5.53
C HIS A 14 -25.55 -18.36 -6.61
N ARG A 15 -25.14 -18.14 -7.87
CA ARG A 15 -25.27 -19.13 -8.94
C ARG A 15 -23.95 -19.33 -9.67
N THR A 16 -23.02 -20.03 -9.03
CA THR A 16 -21.88 -20.66 -9.72
C THR A 16 -21.96 -22.17 -9.50
N PRO A 17 -22.49 -22.95 -10.46
CA PRO A 17 -22.24 -24.37 -10.50
C PRO A 17 -20.78 -24.61 -10.94
N LEU A 18 -20.02 -25.34 -10.13
CA LEU A 18 -18.71 -25.90 -10.46
C LEU A 18 -18.89 -27.06 -11.45
N PRO A 19 -18.24 -27.05 -12.62
CA PRO A 19 -17.87 -28.29 -13.29
C PRO A 19 -16.39 -28.60 -13.04
N ALA A 20 -16.18 -29.80 -12.51
CA ALA A 20 -14.91 -30.49 -12.41
C ALA A 20 -14.34 -30.86 -13.80
N ALA A 21 -13.05 -31.23 -13.80
CA ALA A 21 -12.32 -31.94 -14.86
C ALA A 21 -11.82 -31.02 -16.01
N THR A 22 -10.65 -31.15 -16.64
CA THR A 22 -9.48 -32.04 -16.54
C THR A 22 -8.46 -31.56 -17.60
N LEU A 23 -7.18 -31.93 -17.46
CA LEU A 23 -6.17 -32.13 -18.54
C LEU A 23 -5.76 -30.88 -19.37
N LEU A 24 -4.46 -30.57 -19.45
CA LEU A 24 -3.53 -31.18 -20.42
C LEU A 24 -2.25 -30.33 -20.58
N CYS A 25 -1.11 -31.02 -20.55
CA CYS A 25 0.23 -30.55 -20.93
C CYS A 25 0.26 -29.93 -22.34
N CYS A 26 0.95 -28.80 -22.50
CA CYS A 26 1.64 -28.43 -23.74
C CYS A 26 2.98 -27.77 -23.39
N LEU A 27 4.03 -28.59 -23.40
CA LEU A 27 5.44 -28.18 -23.47
C LEU A 27 5.83 -27.98 -24.94
N ALA A 28 6.69 -26.98 -25.17
CA ALA A 28 7.50 -26.70 -26.36
C ALA A 28 6.72 -26.09 -27.58
N LEU A 29 7.21 -25.07 -28.31
CA LEU A 29 8.55 -24.87 -28.87
C LEU A 29 8.85 -23.37 -29.17
N LEU A 30 10.09 -22.95 -28.85
CA LEU A 30 11.09 -22.18 -29.63
C LEU A 30 10.71 -20.92 -30.46
N GLY A 31 11.44 -19.82 -30.16
CA GLY A 31 12.19 -19.07 -31.18
C GLY A 31 11.68 -17.66 -31.58
N GLY A 32 12.34 -16.60 -31.08
CA GLY A 32 12.16 -15.23 -31.59
C GLY A 32 13.13 -14.21 -30.99
N CYS A 33 14.03 -13.68 -31.84
CA CYS A 33 15.14 -12.77 -31.56
C CYS A 33 14.68 -11.30 -31.46
N GLY A 34 15.42 -10.48 -30.69
CA GLY A 34 15.62 -9.07 -31.06
C GLY A 34 14.99 -8.03 -30.13
N SER A 35 15.79 -7.51 -29.20
CA SER A 35 16.07 -6.07 -29.10
C SER A 35 16.92 -5.84 -27.87
N SER A 36 18.13 -5.33 -28.07
CA SER A 36 18.99 -4.79 -27.01
C SER A 36 18.39 -3.50 -26.48
N GLY A 37 17.27 -3.62 -25.79
CA GLY A 37 16.72 -2.56 -24.95
C GLY A 37 17.47 -2.61 -23.63
N HIS A 38 18.21 -1.54 -23.32
CA HIS A 38 18.79 -1.28 -22.02
C HIS A 38 17.75 -1.62 -20.94
N ALA A 39 17.91 -2.78 -20.30
CA ALA A 39 17.05 -3.19 -19.21
C ALA A 39 17.40 -2.29 -18.03
N THR A 40 16.80 -1.10 -18.00
CA THR A 40 16.42 -0.52 -16.72
C THR A 40 15.59 -1.61 -16.06
N THR A 41 16.21 -2.31 -15.11
CA THR A 41 15.54 -3.12 -14.12
C THR A 41 14.36 -2.29 -13.63
N LYS A 42 13.15 -2.56 -14.18
CA LYS A 42 11.93 -2.18 -13.49
C LYS A 42 12.09 -2.79 -12.10
N PRO A 43 12.10 -2.00 -11.01
CA PRO A 43 12.18 -2.57 -9.69
C PRO A 43 11.08 -3.61 -9.60
N GLY A 44 11.48 -4.87 -9.49
CA GLY A 44 10.56 -5.94 -9.16
C GLY A 44 9.88 -5.54 -7.87
N ALA A 45 8.58 -5.77 -7.78
CA ALA A 45 7.83 -5.66 -6.55
C ALA A 45 8.48 -6.58 -5.49
N GLY A 46 9.49 -6.10 -4.75
CA GLY A 46 10.25 -6.98 -3.87
C GLY A 46 11.45 -6.41 -3.12
N THR A 47 12.14 -5.37 -3.59
CA THR A 47 13.38 -4.90 -2.91
C THR A 47 13.53 -3.39 -2.84
N THR A 48 12.42 -2.67 -2.87
CA THR A 48 12.37 -1.23 -2.62
C THR A 48 12.54 -1.01 -1.10
N GLY A 49 13.55 -0.26 -0.66
CA GLY A 49 13.74 0.07 0.77
C GLY A 49 12.53 0.85 1.31
N VAL A 50 12.25 0.74 2.61
CA VAL A 50 11.17 1.56 3.21
C VAL A 50 11.52 3.04 3.06
N GLY A 51 10.56 3.87 2.66
CA GLY A 51 10.76 5.29 2.37
C GLY A 51 11.08 5.61 0.90
N GLU A 52 11.19 4.62 0.02
CA GLU A 52 11.28 4.89 -1.43
C GLU A 52 9.89 5.09 -2.05
N SER A 53 8.85 4.47 -1.48
CA SER A 53 7.47 4.64 -1.94
C SER A 53 6.48 4.71 -0.79
N ILE A 54 6.28 5.92 -0.26
CA ILE A 54 5.42 6.22 0.90
C ILE A 54 4.03 5.55 0.80
N ARG A 55 3.45 5.44 -0.40
CA ARG A 55 2.13 4.84 -0.62
C ARG A 55 2.13 3.31 -0.62
N LEU A 56 3.28 2.70 -0.95
CA LEU A 56 3.43 1.26 -1.08
C LEU A 56 4.09 0.61 0.14
N ASP A 57 4.86 1.36 0.92
CA ASP A 57 5.51 0.87 2.13
C ASP A 57 4.50 0.26 3.10
N ASN A 58 4.85 -0.91 3.64
CA ASN A 58 4.03 -1.65 4.59
C ASN A 58 4.83 -2.11 5.82
N CYS A 59 4.15 -2.75 6.77
CA CYS A 59 4.79 -3.23 7.99
C CYS A 59 5.88 -4.29 7.77
N SER A 60 5.84 -5.08 6.69
CA SER A 60 6.93 -5.99 6.36
C SER A 60 8.18 -5.20 5.97
N ASP A 61 8.02 -4.12 5.21
CA ASP A 61 9.12 -3.23 4.80
C ASP A 61 9.69 -2.51 6.04
N TRP A 62 8.82 -1.98 6.91
CA TRP A 62 9.22 -1.40 8.20
C TRP A 62 10.07 -2.36 9.05
N ASN A 63 9.66 -3.62 9.14
CA ASN A 63 10.36 -4.61 9.96
C ASN A 63 11.74 -4.97 9.40
N ARG A 64 11.91 -4.97 8.07
CA ARG A 64 13.21 -5.22 7.41
C ARG A 64 14.12 -3.99 7.41
N ALA A 65 13.57 -2.80 7.59
CA ALA A 65 14.28 -1.55 7.51
C ALA A 65 15.26 -1.30 8.65
N THR A 66 16.36 -0.63 8.32
CA THR A 66 17.30 -0.02 9.25
C THR A 66 16.66 1.14 10.02
N LEU A 67 17.28 1.54 11.13
CA LEU A 67 16.83 2.70 11.91
C LEU A 67 16.83 4.00 11.08
N ALA A 68 17.82 4.18 10.22
CA ALA A 68 17.92 5.36 9.35
C ALA A 68 16.76 5.42 8.35
N GLU A 69 16.47 4.32 7.67
CA GLU A 69 15.34 4.23 6.73
C GLU A 69 14.01 4.48 7.45
N ARG A 70 13.80 3.87 8.63
CA ARG A 70 12.58 4.11 9.43
C ARG A 70 12.38 5.59 9.77
N ARG A 71 13.45 6.29 10.17
CA ARG A 71 13.40 7.73 10.45
C ARG A 71 13.08 8.55 9.20
N THR A 72 13.71 8.21 8.07
CA THR A 72 13.42 8.83 6.77
C THR A 72 11.96 8.63 6.37
N THR A 73 11.42 7.42 6.47
CA THR A 73 10.01 7.12 6.19
C THR A 73 9.08 7.94 7.06
N VAL A 74 9.36 8.07 8.36
CA VAL A 74 8.56 8.91 9.28
C VAL A 74 8.57 10.38 8.84
N ALA A 75 9.74 10.94 8.54
CA ALA A 75 9.85 12.33 8.09
C ALA A 75 9.11 12.57 6.76
N GLN A 76 9.22 11.62 5.84
CA GLN A 76 8.51 11.65 4.56
C GLN A 76 6.99 11.57 4.72
N LEU A 77 6.50 10.69 5.59
CA LEU A 77 5.08 10.59 5.91
C LEU A 77 4.52 11.86 6.55
N ARG A 78 5.30 12.50 7.43
CA ARG A 78 4.93 13.79 8.00
C ARG A 78 4.80 14.87 6.93
N ARG A 79 5.76 14.96 6.00
CA ARG A 79 5.69 15.90 4.87
C ARG A 79 4.51 15.60 3.94
N PHE A 80 4.27 14.32 3.66
CA PHE A 80 3.15 13.88 2.81
C PHE A 80 1.80 14.22 3.44
N SER A 81 1.60 13.90 4.72
CA SER A 81 0.34 14.14 5.44
C SER A 81 0.11 15.62 5.75
N GLY A 82 1.19 16.36 6.06
CA GLY A 82 1.15 17.79 6.38
C GLY A 82 1.24 18.71 5.16
N GLY A 83 1.12 18.15 3.95
CA GLY A 83 1.08 18.95 2.73
C GLY A 83 -0.11 19.92 2.71
N PRO A 84 -0.09 20.90 1.80
CA PRO A 84 -1.20 21.84 1.66
C PRO A 84 -2.49 21.10 1.29
N VAL A 85 -3.56 21.39 2.03
CA VAL A 85 -4.93 20.90 1.81
C VAL A 85 -5.84 22.09 1.77
N GLY A 86 -6.71 22.20 0.77
CA GLY A 86 -7.53 23.39 0.65
C GLY A 86 -8.47 23.38 -0.53
N SER A 87 -9.29 24.41 -0.58
CA SER A 87 -10.25 24.66 -1.65
C SER A 87 -10.20 26.13 -2.06
N SER A 88 -11.17 26.57 -2.84
CA SER A 88 -11.36 27.99 -3.16
C SER A 88 -11.53 28.90 -1.92
N ALA A 89 -11.76 28.35 -0.73
CA ALA A 89 -11.86 29.09 0.52
C ALA A 89 -10.51 29.33 1.25
N GLY A 90 -9.42 28.69 0.80
CA GLY A 90 -8.10 28.83 1.44
C GLY A 90 -7.26 27.56 1.39
N ILE A 91 -5.96 27.69 1.68
CA ILE A 91 -5.00 26.59 1.81
C ILE A 91 -4.61 26.45 3.28
N GLU A 92 -4.86 25.27 3.83
CA GLU A 92 -4.48 24.82 5.16
C GLU A 92 -3.45 23.69 5.06
N HIS A 93 -3.02 23.13 6.20
CA HIS A 93 -2.16 21.94 6.23
C HIS A 93 -2.88 20.76 6.87
N GLY A 94 -2.62 19.55 6.35
CA GLY A 94 -3.15 18.33 6.95
C GLY A 94 -2.54 18.05 8.34
N PRO A 95 -3.25 17.34 9.22
CA PRO A 95 -2.74 17.03 10.56
C PRO A 95 -1.53 16.10 10.47
N VAL A 96 -0.60 16.25 11.42
CA VAL A 96 0.61 15.41 11.48
C VAL A 96 0.85 14.82 12.87
N LEU A 97 1.56 13.70 12.91
CA LEU A 97 2.14 13.16 14.14
C LEU A 97 3.55 13.73 14.32
N SER A 98 4.01 13.83 15.57
CA SER A 98 5.43 13.97 15.84
C SER A 98 6.17 12.70 15.43
N ASP A 99 7.45 12.84 15.09
CA ASP A 99 8.27 11.72 14.59
C ASP A 99 8.31 10.56 15.62
N ASP A 100 8.39 10.87 16.92
CA ASP A 100 8.33 9.87 18.00
C ASP A 100 7.00 9.12 18.07
N ARG A 101 5.88 9.83 17.89
CA ARG A 101 4.54 9.21 17.90
C ARG A 101 4.36 8.30 16.68
N ALA A 102 4.80 8.75 15.52
CA ALA A 102 4.79 7.95 14.30
C ALA A 102 5.66 6.70 14.43
N TYR A 103 6.87 6.83 14.97
CA TYR A 103 7.76 5.70 15.20
C TYR A 103 7.14 4.68 16.16
N LYS A 104 6.58 5.12 17.30
CA LYS A 104 5.89 4.25 18.27
C LYS A 104 4.66 3.57 17.67
N LEU A 105 3.88 4.29 16.85
CA LEU A 105 2.74 3.73 16.12
C LEU A 105 3.19 2.55 15.25
N PHE A 106 4.23 2.72 14.43
CA PHE A 106 4.71 1.64 13.57
C PHE A 106 5.38 0.51 14.35
N GLN A 107 6.19 0.84 15.36
CA GLN A 107 6.82 -0.17 16.22
C GLN A 107 5.79 -1.09 16.90
N SER A 108 4.65 -0.54 17.33
CA SER A 108 3.60 -1.31 18.01
C SER A 108 2.72 -2.12 17.05
N TYR A 109 2.25 -1.51 15.95
CA TYR A 109 1.37 -2.19 14.99
C TYR A 109 2.13 -3.23 14.16
N CYS A 110 3.32 -2.89 13.66
CA CYS A 110 4.09 -3.76 12.77
C CYS A 110 4.75 -4.94 13.51
N ALA A 111 4.80 -4.92 14.84
CA ALA A 111 5.18 -6.08 15.66
C ALA A 111 4.12 -7.20 15.62
N LYS A 112 2.89 -6.93 15.14
CA LYS A 112 1.83 -7.93 15.08
C LYS A 112 1.90 -8.72 13.76
N PRO A 113 1.94 -10.07 13.78
CA PRO A 113 2.08 -10.88 12.56
C PRO A 113 1.00 -10.61 11.49
N PHE A 114 -0.25 -10.35 11.92
CA PHE A 114 -1.34 -10.05 11.00
C PHE A 114 -1.18 -8.71 10.27
N ALA A 115 -0.39 -7.78 10.81
CA ALA A 115 -0.24 -6.43 10.28
C ALA A 115 0.75 -6.36 9.12
N ARG A 116 1.41 -7.46 8.74
CA ARG A 116 2.48 -7.51 7.72
C ARG A 116 2.19 -6.72 6.44
N GLY A 117 0.94 -6.71 5.97
CA GLY A 117 0.51 -6.03 4.74
C GLY A 117 -0.06 -4.62 4.94
N PHE A 118 -0.14 -4.12 6.17
CA PHE A 118 -0.72 -2.82 6.47
C PHE A 118 0.17 -1.71 5.91
N LYS A 119 -0.42 -0.81 5.12
CA LYS A 119 0.28 0.33 4.54
C LYS A 119 0.60 1.36 5.61
N LEU A 120 1.86 1.80 5.66
CA LEU A 120 2.34 2.74 6.68
C LEU A 120 1.61 4.08 6.57
N TYR A 121 1.41 4.60 5.35
CA TYR A 121 0.68 5.85 5.17
C TYR A 121 -0.76 5.79 5.69
N LYS A 122 -1.45 4.65 5.55
CA LYS A 122 -2.83 4.51 6.05
C LYS A 122 -2.88 4.51 7.57
N LEU A 123 -1.92 3.83 8.21
CA LEU A 123 -1.80 3.85 9.66
C LEU A 123 -1.49 5.26 10.16
N TYR A 124 -0.52 5.94 9.52
CA TYR A 124 -0.13 7.31 9.85
C TYR A 124 -1.29 8.29 9.72
N THR A 125 -1.91 8.39 8.53
CA THR A 125 -2.94 9.41 8.26
C THR A 125 -4.18 9.18 9.11
N ARG A 126 -4.56 7.92 9.36
CA ARG A 126 -5.65 7.61 10.29
C ARG A 126 -5.32 8.09 11.70
N ALA A 127 -4.13 7.79 12.22
CA ALA A 127 -3.74 8.26 13.54
C ALA A 127 -3.64 9.79 13.61
N ALA A 128 -3.01 10.43 12.61
CA ALA A 128 -2.89 11.88 12.53
C ALA A 128 -4.26 12.58 12.53
N ALA A 129 -5.28 12.02 11.85
CA ALA A 129 -6.63 12.57 11.83
C ALA A 129 -7.32 12.63 13.22
N PHE A 130 -6.92 11.78 14.17
CA PHE A 130 -7.54 11.75 15.51
C PHE A 130 -6.66 12.33 16.62
N ILE A 131 -5.33 12.19 16.51
CA ILE A 131 -4.39 12.54 17.57
C ILE A 131 -3.24 13.44 17.10
N GLY A 132 -3.24 13.79 15.81
CA GLY A 132 -2.30 14.75 15.23
C GLY A 132 -2.67 16.19 15.59
N ARG A 133 -1.73 17.09 15.35
CA ARG A 133 -1.93 18.54 15.43
C ARG A 133 -1.43 19.19 14.15
#